data_AF-A0AAN2FCN9-F1
#
_entry.id   AF-A0AAN2FCN9-F1
#
_cell.length_a   1.000
_cell.length_b   1.000
_cell.length_c   1.000
_cell.angle_alpha   90.00
_cell.angle_beta   90.00
_cell.angle_gamma   90.00
#
_symmetry.space_group_name_H-M   'P 1'
#
loop_
_entity.id
_entity.type
_entity.pdbx_description
1 polymer ?
#
loop_
_entity_poly.entity_id
_entity_poly.type
_entity_poly.pdbx_seq_one_letter_code
_entity_poly.pdbx_strand_id
1 'polypeptide(L)'
;MIRLKTALVLLPLLCSAPLWATTFVYVSNAESGTVSRYQLNEANGSLQWRGDTPAGKKIMPLAASPDGKRLYGALRSPPYSIISWRVSGSHGDLQKLAVTPVAASFPWITTDRSGRYLLAASYDSDIVTSNRIDDKGIVTPQVTGEVKTGPHAHSVITDVSNHSLYVGNLGADRVLQYAFADNGAITPLGTGFVQGEKNSGARHSVISPDNRFLYNLAEMSGTITQFRRATDGSLTELKTWPNAVAKKYNLQHGEQRPAGYSDPTPRIWAADIKITPDGQFIYVTERTSSTVSGYRVDKQSGELTLIGSWPVEKQPRSIAIDAQDKWLIVSGEKSAVIGSYAIDPASGELKRVAEAPAGKGANWVTLITQ
;
A
#
# COMPACT_ATOMS: atom_id res chain seq x y z
N MET A 1 50.45 41.59 47.31
CA MET A 1 50.09 40.16 47.13
C MET A 1 48.61 40.06 46.82
N ILE A 2 48.22 40.06 45.54
CA ILE A 2 46.82 39.79 45.12
C ILE A 2 46.90 38.77 43.98
N ARG A 3 46.47 37.53 44.25
CA ARG A 3 46.40 36.44 43.27
C ARG A 3 45.06 36.53 42.54
N LEU A 4 45.09 36.82 41.24
CA LEU A 4 43.92 36.60 40.36
C LEU A 4 43.82 35.11 40.06
N LYS A 5 42.71 34.47 40.46
CA LYS A 5 42.37 33.10 40.07
C LYS A 5 41.57 33.16 38.76
N THR A 6 42.15 32.66 37.67
CA THR A 6 41.48 32.46 36.40
C THR A 6 40.50 31.29 36.53
N ALA A 7 39.19 31.56 36.43
CA ALA A 7 38.16 30.52 36.39
C ALA A 7 38.01 30.03 34.94
N LEU A 8 38.38 28.78 34.69
CA LEU A 8 38.19 28.11 33.41
C LEU A 8 36.73 27.64 33.33
N VAL A 9 35.93 28.29 32.50
CA VAL A 9 34.55 27.86 32.21
C VAL A 9 34.62 26.71 31.19
N LEU A 10 34.37 25.48 31.63
CA LEU A 10 34.10 24.37 30.72
C LEU A 10 32.69 24.54 30.16
N LEU A 11 32.58 24.85 28.86
CA LEU A 11 31.33 24.68 28.12
C LEU A 11 31.09 23.17 27.92
N PRO A 12 29.93 22.61 28.31
CA PRO A 12 29.58 21.26 27.93
C PRO A 12 29.32 21.20 26.42
N LEU A 13 30.09 20.39 25.70
CA LEU A 13 29.72 19.96 24.35
C LEU A 13 28.40 19.17 24.47
N LEU A 14 27.30 19.80 24.06
CA LEU A 14 26.05 19.10 23.79
C LEU A 14 26.29 18.17 22.58
N CYS A 15 26.57 16.89 22.86
CA CYS A 15 26.43 15.85 21.85
C CYS A 15 24.96 15.76 21.47
N SER A 16 24.56 16.45 20.41
CA SER A 16 23.29 16.21 19.73
C SER A 16 23.36 14.79 19.16
N ALA A 17 22.78 13.82 19.86
CA ALA A 17 22.52 12.53 19.25
C ALA A 17 21.65 12.79 18.00
N PRO A 18 22.01 12.26 16.82
CA PRO A 18 21.13 12.35 15.66
C PRO A 18 19.76 11.80 16.07
N LEU A 19 18.69 12.59 15.87
CA LEU A 19 17.34 12.03 15.92
C LEU A 19 17.23 11.08 14.73
N TRP A 20 17.42 9.79 14.96
CA TRP A 20 17.07 8.79 13.97
C TRP A 20 15.56 8.78 13.85
N ALA A 21 15.06 8.99 12.63
CA ALA A 21 13.64 8.86 12.37
C ALA A 21 13.18 7.47 12.79
N THR A 22 12.03 7.38 13.46
CA THR A 22 11.50 6.10 13.94
C THR A 22 10.40 5.64 13.00
N THR A 23 10.56 4.44 12.44
CA THR A 23 9.53 3.82 11.61
C THR A 23 8.62 2.91 12.41
N PHE A 24 7.33 3.16 12.32
CA PHE A 24 6.27 2.32 12.85
C PHE A 24 5.59 1.54 11.72
N VAL A 25 5.32 0.27 11.98
CA VAL A 25 4.56 -0.62 11.10
C VAL A 25 3.17 -0.80 11.70
N TYR A 26 2.13 -0.58 10.90
CA TYR A 26 0.74 -0.80 11.26
C TYR A 26 0.15 -1.91 10.40
N VAL A 27 -0.52 -2.87 11.05
CA VAL A 27 -1.12 -4.03 10.37
C VAL A 27 -2.58 -4.18 10.78
N SER A 28 -3.49 -4.13 9.83
CA SER A 28 -4.92 -4.37 10.11
C SER A 28 -5.21 -5.88 10.18
N ASN A 29 -5.94 -6.29 11.22
CA ASN A 29 -6.32 -7.68 11.45
C ASN A 29 -7.84 -7.81 11.34
N ALA A 30 -8.34 -8.24 10.19
CA ALA A 30 -9.77 -8.21 9.87
C ALA A 30 -10.61 -9.09 10.80
N GLU A 31 -10.09 -10.25 11.20
CA GLU A 31 -10.79 -11.16 12.09
C GLU A 31 -10.60 -10.78 13.56
N SER A 32 -9.42 -10.32 13.99
CA SER A 32 -9.27 -9.82 15.37
C SER A 32 -10.02 -8.52 15.60
N GLY A 33 -10.20 -7.69 14.56
CA GLY A 33 -10.79 -6.36 14.66
C GLY A 33 -9.85 -5.32 15.28
N THR A 34 -8.55 -5.50 15.10
CA THR A 34 -7.49 -4.66 15.67
C THR A 34 -6.55 -4.14 14.57
N VAL A 35 -5.85 -3.05 14.87
CA VAL A 35 -4.64 -2.63 14.16
C VAL A 35 -3.45 -2.88 15.07
N SER A 36 -2.61 -3.85 14.72
CA SER A 36 -1.36 -4.13 15.42
C SER A 36 -0.30 -3.11 15.06
N ARG A 37 0.52 -2.72 16.03
CA ARG A 37 1.60 -1.75 15.88
C ARG A 37 2.94 -2.36 16.25
N TYR A 38 3.95 -2.06 15.44
CA TYR A 38 5.33 -2.48 15.67
C TYR A 38 6.26 -1.29 15.46
N GLN A 39 7.40 -1.32 16.13
CA GLN A 39 8.52 -0.45 15.80
C GLN A 39 9.54 -1.24 14.99
N LEU A 40 9.95 -0.71 13.84
CA LEU A 40 11.00 -1.27 13.00
C LEU A 40 12.36 -0.83 13.54
N ASN A 41 13.27 -1.79 13.69
CA ASN A 41 14.67 -1.50 13.97
C ASN A 41 15.40 -1.28 12.63
N GLU A 42 15.77 -0.03 12.35
CA GLU A 42 16.39 0.36 11.08
C GLU A 42 17.75 -0.30 10.79
N ALA A 43 18.43 -0.79 11.82
CA ALA A 43 19.74 -1.41 11.67
C ALA A 43 19.67 -2.88 11.26
N ASN A 44 18.62 -3.61 11.67
CA ASN A 44 18.54 -5.06 11.49
C ASN A 44 17.18 -5.60 11.02
N GLY A 45 16.20 -4.72 10.81
CA GLY A 45 14.87 -5.08 10.31
C GLY A 45 13.98 -5.80 11.31
N SER A 46 14.40 -5.95 12.58
CA SER A 46 13.56 -6.57 13.60
C SER A 46 12.34 -5.72 13.93
N LEU A 47 11.23 -6.40 14.24
CA LEU A 47 9.95 -5.78 14.52
C LEU A 47 9.61 -5.95 16.00
N GLN A 48 9.66 -4.86 16.76
CA GLN A 48 9.23 -4.88 18.15
C GLN A 48 7.73 -4.60 18.23
N TRP A 49 6.93 -5.59 18.62
CA TRP A 49 5.50 -5.38 18.88
C TRP A 49 5.29 -4.35 20.00
N ARG A 50 4.40 -3.39 19.74
CA ARG A 50 4.09 -2.27 20.64
C ARG A 50 2.66 -2.30 21.17
N GLY A 51 1.79 -3.13 20.63
CA GLY A 51 0.41 -3.26 21.07
C GLY A 51 -0.59 -3.29 19.91
N ASP A 52 -1.84 -3.51 20.28
CA ASP A 52 -2.97 -3.55 19.36
C ASP A 52 -3.97 -2.43 19.68
N THR A 53 -4.48 -1.77 18.64
CA THR A 53 -5.54 -0.76 18.75
C THR A 53 -6.87 -1.36 18.31
N PRO A 54 -7.92 -1.38 19.17
CA PRO A 54 -9.26 -1.80 18.76
C PRO A 54 -9.86 -0.90 17.67
N ALA A 55 -10.32 -1.50 16.58
CA ALA A 55 -10.90 -0.81 15.43
C ALA A 55 -12.33 -1.31 15.11
N GLY A 56 -12.55 -2.62 15.17
CA GLY A 56 -13.78 -3.28 14.72
C GLY A 56 -13.48 -4.38 13.69
N LYS A 57 -14.35 -5.39 13.60
CA LYS A 57 -14.19 -6.50 12.63
C LYS A 57 -14.17 -5.95 11.21
N LYS A 58 -13.48 -6.65 10.30
CA LYS A 58 -13.29 -6.25 8.90
C LYS A 58 -12.67 -4.86 8.73
N ILE A 59 -11.84 -4.43 9.69
CA ILE A 59 -10.82 -3.39 9.43
C ILE A 59 -9.82 -3.96 8.42
N MET A 60 -9.68 -3.29 7.29
CA MET A 60 -8.85 -3.78 6.19
C MET A 60 -7.90 -2.70 5.66
N PRO A 61 -8.18 -1.96 4.58
CA PRO A 61 -7.15 -1.06 4.06
C PRO A 61 -6.86 0.06 5.04
N LEU A 62 -5.58 0.38 5.15
CA LEU A 62 -5.04 1.50 5.91
C LEU A 62 -4.41 2.50 4.94
N ALA A 63 -4.49 3.79 5.29
CA ALA A 63 -3.81 4.86 4.57
C ALA A 63 -3.17 5.83 5.57
N ALA A 64 -1.90 6.19 5.38
CA ALA A 64 -1.24 7.23 6.14
C ALA A 64 -1.43 8.60 5.48
N SER A 65 -1.45 9.68 6.25
CA SER A 65 -1.30 11.02 5.68
C SER A 65 0.13 11.26 5.20
N PRO A 66 0.34 12.17 4.22
CA PRO A 66 1.68 12.45 3.68
C PRO A 66 2.70 12.94 4.74
N ASP A 67 2.21 13.59 5.79
CA ASP A 67 3.04 14.09 6.90
C ASP A 67 3.28 13.05 8.02
N GLY A 68 2.76 11.83 7.88
CA GLY A 68 2.90 10.75 8.86
C GLY A 68 2.15 10.98 10.19
N LYS A 69 1.30 12.01 10.30
CA LYS A 69 0.62 12.35 11.57
C LYS A 69 -0.77 11.75 11.70
N ARG A 70 -1.32 11.16 10.63
CA ARG A 70 -2.63 10.51 10.61
C ARG A 70 -2.54 9.12 10.00
N LEU A 71 -3.41 8.25 10.50
CA LEU A 71 -3.71 6.96 9.91
C LEU A 71 -5.23 6.88 9.73
N TYR A 72 -5.66 6.37 8.59
CA TYR A 72 -7.05 6.12 8.24
C TYR A 72 -7.24 4.63 8.05
N GLY A 73 -8.41 4.10 8.39
CA GLY A 73 -8.73 2.69 8.16
C GLY A 73 -10.19 2.49 7.82
N ALA A 74 -10.45 1.64 6.82
CA ALA A 74 -11.81 1.34 6.38
C ALA A 74 -12.38 0.10 7.08
N LEU A 75 -13.51 0.27 7.75
CA LEU A 75 -14.36 -0.82 8.22
C LEU A 75 -15.29 -1.26 7.08
N ARG A 76 -15.10 -2.50 6.63
CA ARG A 76 -15.77 -3.04 5.43
C ARG A 76 -17.03 -3.86 5.71
N SER A 77 -17.51 -3.87 6.95
CA SER A 77 -18.81 -4.43 7.32
C SER A 77 -19.81 -3.31 7.58
N PRO A 78 -21.10 -3.46 7.22
CA PRO A 78 -22.13 -2.50 7.60
C PRO A 78 -22.23 -2.33 9.13
N PRO A 79 -22.40 -1.10 9.65
CA PRO A 79 -22.32 0.17 8.91
C PRO A 79 -20.89 0.49 8.44
N TYR A 80 -20.73 0.78 7.15
CA TYR A 80 -19.42 1.12 6.58
C TYR A 80 -18.92 2.45 7.13
N SER A 81 -17.64 2.51 7.47
CA SER A 81 -17.05 3.72 8.02
C SER A 81 -15.54 3.81 7.79
N ILE A 82 -15.02 5.04 7.83
CA ILE A 82 -13.60 5.33 7.92
C ILE A 82 -13.30 5.78 9.35
N ILE A 83 -12.32 5.13 9.99
CA ILE A 83 -11.78 5.61 11.26
C ILE A 83 -10.60 6.52 10.96
N SER A 84 -10.60 7.71 11.55
CA SER A 84 -9.46 8.64 11.50
C SER A 84 -8.72 8.57 12.84
N TRP A 85 -7.42 8.30 12.81
CA TRP A 85 -6.53 8.32 13.98
C TRP A 85 -5.47 9.40 13.84
N ARG A 86 -5.11 10.01 14.96
CA ARG A 86 -3.83 10.71 15.12
C ARG A 86 -2.78 9.68 15.51
N VAL A 87 -1.63 9.72 14.83
CA VAL A 87 -0.43 9.01 15.27
C VAL A 87 0.26 9.86 16.32
N SER A 88 0.47 9.30 17.51
CA SER A 88 0.87 10.05 18.70
C SER A 88 1.98 9.36 19.48
N GLY A 89 2.80 10.18 20.17
CA GLY A 89 3.85 9.71 21.07
C GLY A 89 5.06 9.11 20.36
N SER A 90 6.12 8.89 21.13
CA SER A 90 7.38 8.26 20.67
C SER A 90 7.24 6.77 20.34
N HIS A 91 6.04 6.19 20.48
CA HIS A 91 5.77 4.77 20.25
C HIS A 91 4.74 4.52 19.14
N GLY A 92 4.26 5.57 18.47
CA GLY A 92 3.33 5.47 17.34
C GLY A 92 1.88 5.13 17.73
N ASP A 93 1.44 5.48 18.94
CA ASP A 93 0.09 5.21 19.42
C ASP A 93 -1.00 5.84 18.55
N LEU A 94 -2.07 5.07 18.30
CA LEU A 94 -3.21 5.51 17.51
C LEU A 94 -4.30 6.09 18.43
N GLN A 95 -4.39 7.41 18.48
CA GLN A 95 -5.48 8.10 19.17
C GLN A 95 -6.64 8.30 18.19
N LYS A 96 -7.78 7.66 18.46
CA LYS A 96 -8.99 7.78 17.62
C LYS A 96 -9.52 9.21 17.67
N LEU A 97 -9.71 9.82 16.49
CA LEU A 97 -10.27 11.16 16.33
C LEU A 97 -11.77 11.09 15.99
N ALA A 98 -12.12 10.24 15.02
CA ALA A 98 -13.50 10.12 14.54
C ALA A 98 -13.74 8.76 13.89
N VAL A 99 -15.03 8.39 13.82
CA VAL A 99 -15.55 7.32 12.95
C VAL A 99 -16.57 7.97 12.03
N THR A 100 -16.24 8.06 10.75
CA THR A 100 -17.05 8.75 9.74
C THR A 100 -17.81 7.73 8.91
N PRO A 101 -19.16 7.76 8.91
CA PRO A 101 -19.95 6.90 8.03
C PRO A 101 -19.62 7.16 6.56
N VAL A 102 -19.59 6.10 5.76
CA VAL A 102 -19.44 6.17 4.30
C VAL A 102 -20.46 5.29 3.60
N ALA A 103 -20.74 5.60 2.33
CA ALA A 103 -21.80 4.95 1.58
C ALA A 103 -21.47 3.52 1.12
N ALA A 104 -20.20 3.12 1.10
CA ALA A 104 -19.76 1.87 0.48
C ALA A 104 -18.63 1.16 1.24
N SER A 105 -18.46 -0.13 0.95
CA SER A 105 -17.30 -0.91 1.38
C SER A 105 -16.10 -0.58 0.49
N PHE A 106 -15.00 -0.16 1.09
CA PHE A 106 -13.78 0.20 0.36
C PHE A 106 -12.67 -0.81 0.62
N PRO A 107 -12.33 -1.71 -0.33
CA PRO A 107 -11.14 -2.57 -0.25
C PRO A 107 -9.82 -1.80 -0.42
N TRP A 108 -9.88 -0.53 -0.83
CA TRP A 108 -8.71 0.33 -0.98
C TRP A 108 -9.05 1.77 -0.57
N ILE A 109 -8.16 2.35 0.23
CA ILE A 109 -8.14 3.78 0.54
C ILE A 109 -6.70 4.30 0.42
N THR A 110 -6.54 5.56 0.04
CA THR A 110 -5.27 6.31 0.09
C THR A 110 -5.57 7.79 0.32
N THR A 111 -4.63 8.55 0.85
CA THR A 111 -4.71 10.01 0.75
C THR A 111 -4.19 10.49 -0.60
N ASP A 112 -4.64 11.65 -1.04
CA ASP A 112 -3.92 12.41 -2.06
C ASP A 112 -2.58 12.94 -1.51
N ARG A 113 -1.70 13.44 -2.38
CA ARG A 113 -0.36 13.90 -1.99
C ARG A 113 -0.39 15.17 -1.13
N SER A 114 -1.46 15.97 -1.19
CA SER A 114 -1.62 17.16 -0.34
C SER A 114 -2.21 16.84 1.03
N GLY A 115 -2.74 15.62 1.24
CA GLY A 115 -3.39 15.22 2.49
C GLY A 115 -4.76 15.89 2.72
N ARG A 116 -5.36 16.48 1.67
CA ARG A 116 -6.66 17.16 1.72
C ARG A 116 -7.82 16.23 1.37
N TYR A 117 -7.56 15.09 0.75
CA TYR A 117 -8.58 14.17 0.27
C TYR A 117 -8.22 12.72 0.61
N LEU A 118 -9.23 11.96 1.04
CA LEU A 118 -9.18 10.50 1.06
C LEU A 118 -9.82 9.97 -0.22
N LEU A 119 -9.04 9.25 -1.00
CA LEU A 119 -9.47 8.56 -2.21
C LEU A 119 -9.81 7.11 -1.87
N ALA A 120 -10.94 6.63 -2.37
CA ALA A 120 -11.40 5.28 -2.08
C ALA A 120 -11.96 4.61 -3.34
N ALA A 121 -11.69 3.32 -3.50
CA ALA A 121 -12.30 2.49 -4.55
C ALA A 121 -13.22 1.45 -3.89
N SER A 122 -14.43 1.28 -4.43
CA SER A 122 -15.39 0.29 -3.96
C SER A 122 -15.61 -0.81 -4.97
N TYR A 123 -15.37 -2.05 -4.53
CA TYR A 123 -15.54 -3.24 -5.35
C TYR A 123 -17.02 -3.62 -5.51
N ASP A 124 -17.80 -3.49 -4.45
CA ASP A 124 -19.20 -3.93 -4.44
C ASP A 124 -20.16 -2.84 -4.94
N SER A 125 -19.72 -1.58 -4.97
CA SER A 125 -20.55 -0.43 -5.36
C SER A 125 -20.13 0.25 -6.66
N ASP A 126 -19.09 -0.27 -7.34
CA ASP A 126 -18.65 0.17 -8.66
C ASP A 126 -18.36 1.68 -8.75
N ILE A 127 -17.72 2.20 -7.70
CA ILE A 127 -17.40 3.63 -7.58
C ILE A 127 -15.96 3.86 -7.13
N VAL A 128 -15.46 5.03 -7.51
CA VAL A 128 -14.34 5.69 -6.84
C VAL A 128 -14.82 7.02 -6.28
N THR A 129 -14.42 7.34 -5.04
CA THR A 129 -14.77 8.59 -4.37
C THR A 129 -13.53 9.37 -3.94
N SER A 130 -13.69 10.68 -3.85
CA SER A 130 -12.80 11.62 -3.17
C SER A 130 -13.58 12.28 -2.04
N ASN A 131 -13.17 12.03 -0.80
CA ASN A 131 -13.78 12.56 0.41
C ASN A 131 -12.86 13.63 1.02
N ARG A 132 -13.43 14.76 1.43
CA ARG A 132 -12.65 15.84 2.04
C ARG A 132 -12.09 15.43 3.39
N ILE A 133 -10.81 15.74 3.64
CA ILE A 133 -10.17 15.74 4.95
C ILE A 133 -10.18 17.17 5.49
N ASP A 134 -10.65 17.35 6.72
CA ASP A 134 -10.72 18.66 7.37
C ASP A 134 -9.35 19.12 7.95
N ASP A 135 -9.32 20.32 8.51
CA ASP A 135 -8.13 20.92 9.12
C ASP A 135 -7.60 20.17 10.36
N LYS A 136 -8.44 19.33 10.98
CA LYS A 136 -8.06 18.43 12.08
C LYS A 136 -7.49 17.10 11.58
N GLY A 137 -7.52 16.87 10.26
CA GLY A 137 -7.09 15.63 9.63
C GLY A 137 -8.13 14.52 9.74
N ILE A 138 -9.42 14.86 9.89
CA ILE A 138 -10.54 13.92 9.96
C ILE A 138 -11.18 13.82 8.57
N VAL A 139 -11.42 12.60 8.11
CA VAL A 139 -12.21 12.34 6.89
C VAL A 139 -13.66 12.75 7.16
N THR A 140 -14.22 13.57 6.29
CA THR A 140 -15.60 14.06 6.37
C THR A 140 -16.51 13.25 5.43
N PRO A 141 -17.83 13.22 5.67
CA PRO A 141 -18.78 12.59 4.75
C PRO A 141 -18.98 13.39 3.44
N GLN A 142 -18.35 14.56 3.30
CA GLN A 142 -18.41 15.36 2.08
C GLN A 142 -17.62 14.69 0.95
N VAL A 143 -18.34 14.19 -0.05
CA VAL A 143 -17.77 13.68 -1.31
C VAL A 143 -17.60 14.85 -2.28
N THR A 144 -16.39 15.09 -2.75
CA THR A 144 -16.06 16.15 -3.72
C THR A 144 -15.88 15.62 -5.15
N GLY A 145 -15.72 14.31 -5.29
CA GLY A 145 -15.69 13.63 -6.58
C GLY A 145 -16.20 12.20 -6.43
N GLU A 146 -17.06 11.76 -7.34
CA GLU A 146 -17.52 10.38 -7.46
C GLU A 146 -17.61 10.00 -8.93
N VAL A 147 -17.10 8.83 -9.28
CA VAL A 147 -17.20 8.28 -10.63
C VAL A 147 -17.69 6.84 -10.57
N LYS A 148 -18.62 6.49 -11.47
CA LYS A 148 -18.99 5.10 -11.72
C LYS A 148 -17.90 4.46 -12.57
N THR A 149 -17.36 3.35 -12.09
CA THR A 149 -16.23 2.67 -12.73
C THR A 149 -16.66 1.57 -13.68
N GLY A 150 -17.86 1.03 -13.49
CA GLY A 150 -18.17 -0.32 -13.93
C GLY A 150 -17.75 -1.35 -12.88
N PRO A 151 -18.00 -2.63 -13.12
CA PRO A 151 -17.97 -3.67 -12.10
C PRO A 151 -16.61 -3.76 -11.41
N HIS A 152 -16.59 -3.69 -10.08
CA HIS A 152 -15.47 -4.06 -9.23
C HIS A 152 -14.22 -3.18 -9.34
N ALA A 153 -14.32 -1.90 -8.96
CA ALA A 153 -13.13 -1.07 -8.71
C ALA A 153 -12.37 -1.60 -7.49
N HIS A 154 -11.07 -1.86 -7.62
CA HIS A 154 -10.29 -2.54 -6.60
C HIS A 154 -9.22 -1.65 -5.95
N SER A 155 -8.67 -0.66 -6.66
CA SER A 155 -7.70 0.28 -6.11
C SER A 155 -7.80 1.65 -6.76
N VAL A 156 -7.28 2.70 -6.09
CA VAL A 156 -7.11 4.04 -6.67
C VAL A 156 -5.81 4.65 -6.18
N ILE A 157 -4.92 5.08 -7.08
CA ILE A 157 -3.67 5.76 -6.74
C ILE A 157 -3.57 7.11 -7.43
N THR A 158 -2.85 8.05 -6.82
CA THR A 158 -2.45 9.30 -7.50
C THR A 158 -1.11 9.11 -8.19
N ASP A 159 -0.89 9.87 -9.26
CA ASP A 159 0.43 10.16 -9.77
C ASP A 159 1.29 10.98 -8.79
N VAL A 160 2.57 11.14 -9.09
CA VAL A 160 3.51 11.88 -8.24
C VAL A 160 3.19 13.38 -8.21
N SER A 161 2.61 13.93 -9.29
CA SER A 161 2.23 15.35 -9.37
C SER A 161 0.87 15.68 -8.75
N ASN A 162 0.11 14.65 -8.30
CA ASN A 162 -1.21 14.79 -7.69
C ASN A 162 -2.29 15.38 -8.62
N HIS A 163 -2.17 15.16 -9.92
CA HIS A 163 -3.11 15.67 -10.93
C HIS A 163 -3.78 14.56 -11.74
N SER A 164 -3.40 13.29 -11.53
CA SER A 164 -4.07 12.16 -12.17
C SER A 164 -4.35 11.03 -11.18
N LEU A 165 -5.49 10.36 -11.34
CA LEU A 165 -5.83 9.13 -10.64
C LEU A 165 -5.83 7.94 -11.59
N TYR A 166 -5.40 6.78 -11.08
CA TYR A 166 -5.47 5.51 -11.78
C TYR A 166 -6.17 4.46 -10.95
N VAL A 167 -7.10 3.73 -11.56
CA VAL A 167 -7.97 2.79 -10.86
C VAL A 167 -7.81 1.41 -11.48
N GLY A 168 -7.40 0.43 -10.69
CA GLY A 168 -7.51 -0.97 -11.09
C GLY A 168 -8.97 -1.38 -11.04
N ASN A 169 -9.55 -1.71 -12.20
CA ASN A 169 -10.95 -2.09 -12.31
C ASN A 169 -11.05 -3.57 -12.71
N LEU A 170 -11.15 -4.41 -11.69
CA LEU A 170 -11.05 -5.86 -11.79
C LEU A 170 -12.16 -6.45 -12.65
N GLY A 171 -13.42 -6.05 -12.43
CA GLY A 171 -14.56 -6.67 -13.11
C GLY A 171 -14.72 -6.27 -14.57
N ALA A 172 -14.01 -5.22 -15.01
CA ALA A 172 -14.04 -4.74 -16.39
C ALA A 172 -12.73 -4.96 -17.15
N ASP A 173 -11.71 -5.56 -16.52
CA ASP A 173 -10.36 -5.74 -17.07
C ASP A 173 -9.73 -4.44 -17.58
N ARG A 174 -9.85 -3.36 -16.80
CA ARG A 174 -9.40 -2.02 -17.22
C ARG A 174 -8.52 -1.37 -16.17
N VAL A 175 -7.62 -0.52 -16.64
CA VAL A 175 -7.03 0.54 -15.82
C VAL A 175 -7.72 1.84 -16.19
N LEU A 176 -8.52 2.39 -15.27
CA LEU A 176 -9.18 3.67 -15.49
C LEU A 176 -8.21 4.81 -15.22
N GLN A 177 -8.37 5.91 -15.95
CA GLN A 177 -7.49 7.08 -15.91
C GLN A 177 -8.32 8.37 -15.81
N TYR A 178 -8.02 9.18 -14.81
CA TYR A 178 -8.77 10.40 -14.51
C TYR A 178 -7.82 11.56 -14.22
N ALA A 179 -8.25 12.78 -14.54
CA ALA A 179 -7.68 14.00 -14.00
C ALA A 179 -8.20 14.19 -12.57
N PHE A 180 -7.34 14.72 -11.70
CA PHE A 180 -7.64 15.06 -10.32
C PHE A 180 -7.43 16.56 -10.12
N ALA A 181 -8.50 17.27 -9.81
CA ALA A 181 -8.44 18.71 -9.59
C ALA A 181 -8.17 19.05 -8.12
N ASP A 182 -7.65 20.25 -7.86
CA ASP A 182 -7.36 20.76 -6.51
C ASP A 182 -8.57 20.80 -5.56
N ASN A 183 -9.78 20.88 -6.13
CA ASN A 183 -11.03 20.85 -5.38
C ASN A 183 -11.52 19.42 -5.08
N GLY A 184 -10.77 18.40 -5.49
CA GLY A 184 -11.07 16.99 -5.27
C GLY A 184 -12.00 16.38 -6.34
N ALA A 185 -12.30 17.10 -7.41
CA ALA A 185 -13.09 16.58 -8.52
C ALA A 185 -12.29 15.57 -9.35
N ILE A 186 -12.99 14.57 -9.90
CA ILE A 186 -12.44 13.48 -10.69
C ILE A 186 -13.12 13.51 -12.06
N THR A 187 -12.34 13.65 -13.14
CA THR A 187 -12.87 13.69 -14.51
C THR A 187 -12.10 12.75 -15.43
N PRO A 188 -12.76 12.06 -16.39
CA PRO A 188 -12.08 11.10 -17.26
C PRO A 188 -10.96 11.74 -18.10
N LEU A 189 -9.82 11.04 -18.25
CA LEU A 189 -8.80 11.38 -19.25
C LEU A 189 -9.08 10.63 -20.56
N GLY A 190 -9.32 11.38 -21.63
CA GLY A 190 -9.69 10.81 -22.93
C GLY A 190 -10.97 9.97 -22.83
N THR A 191 -10.89 8.69 -23.19
CA THR A 191 -11.99 7.71 -23.05
C THR A 191 -12.19 7.23 -21.61
N GLY A 192 -11.33 7.63 -20.66
CA GLY A 192 -11.41 7.30 -19.24
C GLY A 192 -10.75 5.99 -18.83
N PHE A 193 -10.23 5.20 -19.78
CA PHE A 193 -9.55 3.94 -19.46
C PHE A 193 -8.66 3.44 -20.60
N VAL A 194 -7.75 2.54 -20.23
CA VAL A 194 -7.07 1.61 -21.13
C VAL A 194 -7.57 0.20 -20.87
N GLN A 195 -7.83 -0.54 -21.95
CA GLN A 195 -8.32 -1.92 -21.87
C GLN A 195 -7.15 -2.86 -21.62
N GLY A 196 -7.22 -3.65 -20.55
CA GLY A 196 -6.26 -4.71 -20.28
C GLY A 196 -6.69 -6.05 -20.89
N GLU A 197 -5.89 -7.07 -20.61
CA GLU A 197 -6.16 -8.46 -21.00
C GLU A 197 -7.52 -8.93 -20.45
N LYS A 198 -8.32 -9.60 -21.29
CA LYS A 198 -9.63 -10.11 -20.89
C LYS A 198 -9.49 -11.18 -19.81
N ASN A 199 -10.40 -11.16 -18.85
CA ASN A 199 -10.44 -12.04 -17.68
C ASN A 199 -9.17 -11.97 -16.82
N SER A 200 -8.43 -10.86 -16.82
CA SER A 200 -7.18 -10.71 -16.05
C SER A 200 -7.42 -10.13 -14.66
N GLY A 201 -8.40 -9.24 -14.53
CA GLY A 201 -8.78 -8.61 -13.29
C GLY A 201 -7.78 -7.57 -12.78
N ALA A 202 -7.63 -6.44 -13.49
CA ALA A 202 -6.77 -5.32 -13.08
C ALA A 202 -7.00 -4.92 -11.61
N ARG A 203 -5.98 -5.07 -10.76
CA ARG A 203 -6.13 -4.99 -9.31
C ARG A 203 -5.41 -3.78 -8.72
N HIS A 204 -4.13 -3.90 -8.42
CA HIS A 204 -3.33 -2.85 -7.77
C HIS A 204 -2.33 -2.26 -8.78
N SER A 205 -1.96 -1.00 -8.60
CA SER A 205 -0.97 -0.33 -9.43
C SER A 205 0.11 0.34 -8.58
N VAL A 206 1.29 0.54 -9.18
CA VAL A 206 2.35 1.44 -8.69
C VAL A 206 2.81 2.37 -9.81
N ILE A 207 3.37 3.51 -9.43
CA ILE A 207 3.93 4.50 -10.35
C ILE A 207 5.41 4.63 -10.07
N SER A 208 6.23 4.71 -11.13
CA SER A 208 7.65 4.93 -11.00
C SER A 208 7.94 6.28 -10.32
N PRO A 209 8.99 6.40 -9.48
CA PRO A 209 9.27 7.65 -8.75
C PRO A 209 9.46 8.87 -9.65
N ASP A 210 9.92 8.66 -10.89
CA ASP A 210 10.08 9.70 -11.92
C ASP A 210 8.77 10.04 -12.68
N ASN A 211 7.64 9.43 -12.27
CA ASN A 211 6.30 9.63 -12.78
C ASN A 211 6.10 9.26 -14.28
N ARG A 212 7.04 8.50 -14.88
CA ARG A 212 7.02 8.12 -16.31
C ARG A 212 6.25 6.84 -16.61
N PHE A 213 6.19 5.91 -15.65
CA PHE A 213 5.60 4.58 -15.85
C PHE A 213 4.59 4.25 -14.76
N LEU A 214 3.57 3.49 -15.17
CA LEU A 214 2.63 2.83 -14.27
C LEU A 214 2.71 1.32 -14.52
N TYR A 215 2.73 0.54 -13.44
CA TYR A 215 2.65 -0.92 -13.50
C TYR A 215 1.38 -1.37 -12.82
N ASN A 216 0.50 -2.05 -13.54
CA ASN A 216 -0.71 -2.65 -12.98
C ASN A 216 -0.51 -4.16 -12.83
N LEU A 217 -0.92 -4.69 -11.68
CA LEU A 217 -0.98 -6.12 -11.41
C LEU A 217 -2.43 -6.60 -11.53
N ALA A 218 -2.64 -7.64 -12.32
CA ALA A 218 -3.93 -8.29 -12.49
C ALA A 218 -4.11 -9.48 -11.52
N GLU A 219 -5.25 -9.57 -10.82
CA GLU A 219 -5.50 -10.57 -9.77
C GLU A 219 -5.58 -12.01 -10.31
N MET A 220 -6.26 -12.19 -11.44
CA MET A 220 -6.62 -13.50 -11.96
C MET A 220 -5.57 -14.07 -12.91
N SER A 221 -4.94 -13.25 -13.75
CA SER A 221 -3.82 -13.72 -14.59
C SER A 221 -2.47 -13.62 -13.87
N GLY A 222 -2.35 -12.75 -12.85
CA GLY A 222 -1.07 -12.43 -12.23
C GLY A 222 -0.11 -11.72 -13.19
N THR A 223 -0.62 -11.21 -14.32
CA THR A 223 0.14 -10.43 -15.30
C THR A 223 0.46 -9.05 -14.71
N ILE A 224 1.69 -8.59 -14.91
CA ILE A 224 2.07 -7.19 -14.72
C ILE A 224 2.02 -6.51 -16.09
N THR A 225 1.25 -5.44 -16.21
CA THR A 225 1.21 -4.60 -17.42
C THR A 225 1.87 -3.25 -17.14
N GLN A 226 2.87 -2.90 -17.95
CA GLN A 226 3.52 -1.59 -17.93
C GLN A 226 2.81 -0.65 -18.90
N PHE A 227 2.61 0.58 -18.44
CA PHE A 227 2.12 1.70 -19.22
C PHE A 227 3.12 2.86 -19.17
N ARG A 228 3.34 3.51 -20.31
CA ARG A 228 3.93 4.86 -20.37
C ARG A 228 2.88 5.87 -19.96
N ARG A 229 3.25 6.79 -19.08
CA ARG A 229 2.43 7.93 -18.67
C ARG A 229 2.80 9.16 -19.50
N ALA A 230 1.83 9.76 -20.18
CA ALA A 230 1.99 11.06 -20.83
C ALA A 230 1.93 12.19 -19.80
N THR A 231 2.30 13.41 -20.22
CA THR A 231 2.29 14.60 -19.36
C THR A 231 0.90 14.96 -18.84
N ASP A 232 -0.15 14.69 -19.62
CA ASP A 232 -1.56 14.85 -19.25
C ASP A 232 -2.09 13.71 -18.37
N GLY A 233 -1.27 12.68 -18.12
CA GLY A 233 -1.62 11.50 -17.34
C GLY A 233 -2.25 10.37 -18.16
N SER A 234 -2.47 10.51 -19.46
CA SER A 234 -2.96 9.39 -20.28
C SER A 234 -1.95 8.25 -20.34
N LEU A 235 -2.46 7.02 -20.38
CA LEU A 235 -1.66 5.80 -20.41
C LEU A 235 -1.53 5.24 -21.82
N THR A 236 -0.35 4.75 -22.18
CA THR A 236 -0.11 3.91 -23.36
C THR A 236 0.50 2.60 -22.88
N GLU A 237 -0.13 1.47 -23.20
CA GLU A 237 0.44 0.15 -22.89
C GLU A 237 1.77 -0.05 -23.62
N LEU A 238 2.75 -0.62 -22.92
CA LEU A 238 4.07 -0.94 -23.48
C LEU A 238 4.33 -2.44 -23.53
N LYS A 239 4.22 -3.12 -22.39
CA LYS A 239 4.69 -4.50 -22.24
C LYS A 239 4.01 -5.21 -21.08
N THR A 240 3.93 -6.53 -21.17
CA THR A 240 3.37 -7.40 -20.13
C THR A 240 4.35 -8.48 -19.70
N TRP A 241 4.25 -8.92 -18.45
CA TRP A 241 4.98 -10.05 -17.89
C TRP A 241 4.00 -11.02 -17.25
N PRO A 242 4.06 -12.33 -17.56
CA PRO A 242 3.18 -13.31 -16.95
C PRO A 242 3.53 -13.50 -15.47
N ASN A 243 2.61 -14.14 -14.74
CA ASN A 243 2.86 -14.53 -13.36
C ASN A 243 4.13 -15.39 -13.24
N ALA A 244 5.11 -14.92 -12.46
CA ALA A 244 6.43 -15.56 -12.34
C ALA A 244 6.40 -16.97 -11.73
N VAL A 245 5.35 -17.31 -10.99
CA VAL A 245 5.27 -18.54 -10.19
C VAL A 245 4.23 -19.53 -10.71
N ALA A 246 3.37 -19.13 -11.65
CA ALA A 246 2.26 -19.96 -12.12
C ALA A 246 2.71 -21.33 -12.62
N LYS A 247 3.73 -21.38 -13.50
CA LYS A 247 4.29 -22.65 -13.99
C LYS A 247 4.92 -23.48 -12.87
N LYS A 248 5.68 -22.86 -11.97
CA LYS A 248 6.40 -23.53 -10.87
C LYS A 248 5.44 -24.21 -9.90
N TYR A 249 4.30 -23.59 -9.61
CA TYR A 249 3.31 -24.08 -8.65
C TYR A 249 2.07 -24.69 -9.33
N ASN A 250 2.11 -24.91 -10.65
CA ASN A 250 0.99 -25.43 -11.44
C ASN A 250 -0.32 -24.66 -11.20
N LEU A 251 -0.23 -23.33 -11.15
CA LEU A 251 -1.39 -22.47 -10.92
C LEU A 251 -2.20 -22.34 -12.21
N GLN A 252 -3.49 -22.60 -12.12
CA GLN A 252 -4.44 -22.33 -13.19
C GLN A 252 -4.86 -20.85 -13.18
N HIS A 253 -5.46 -20.41 -14.29
CA HIS A 253 -6.02 -19.06 -14.40
C HIS A 253 -6.99 -18.77 -13.26
N GLY A 254 -6.89 -17.56 -12.70
CA GLY A 254 -7.72 -17.11 -11.60
C GLY A 254 -9.16 -16.84 -12.02
N GLU A 255 -10.03 -16.79 -11.02
CA GLU A 255 -11.45 -16.48 -11.18
C GLU A 255 -11.87 -15.49 -10.11
N GLN A 256 -12.92 -14.71 -10.40
CA GLN A 256 -13.58 -13.89 -9.39
C GLN A 256 -14.15 -14.80 -8.29
N ARG A 257 -14.02 -14.35 -7.04
CA ARG A 257 -14.36 -15.16 -5.86
C ARG A 257 -15.52 -14.51 -5.09
N PRO A 258 -16.78 -14.76 -5.50
CA PRO A 258 -17.95 -14.26 -4.79
C PRO A 258 -18.09 -14.90 -3.40
N ALA A 259 -19.05 -14.42 -2.61
CA ALA A 259 -19.38 -15.03 -1.33
C ALA A 259 -19.73 -16.52 -1.53
N GLY A 260 -19.12 -17.38 -0.70
CA GLY A 260 -19.29 -18.84 -0.81
C GLY A 260 -18.42 -19.52 -1.87
N TYR A 261 -17.51 -18.80 -2.54
CA TYR A 261 -16.56 -19.39 -3.49
C TYR A 261 -15.78 -20.55 -2.86
N SER A 262 -15.88 -21.72 -3.46
CA SER A 262 -15.18 -22.94 -3.07
C SER A 262 -14.65 -23.62 -4.32
N ASP A 263 -13.34 -23.53 -4.53
CA ASP A 263 -12.64 -24.19 -5.61
C ASP A 263 -11.34 -24.79 -5.06
N PRO A 264 -11.15 -26.12 -5.15
CA PRO A 264 -9.91 -26.75 -4.72
C PRO A 264 -8.74 -26.54 -5.69
N THR A 265 -9.01 -26.02 -6.90
CA THR A 265 -8.00 -25.79 -7.92
C THR A 265 -6.99 -24.74 -7.44
N PRO A 266 -5.68 -25.02 -7.51
CA PRO A 266 -4.67 -24.01 -7.22
C PRO A 266 -4.71 -22.96 -8.33
N ARG A 267 -5.39 -21.84 -8.07
CA ARG A 267 -5.53 -20.75 -9.03
C ARG A 267 -4.66 -19.57 -8.69
N ILE A 268 -4.20 -18.86 -9.71
CA ILE A 268 -3.53 -17.57 -9.54
C ILE A 268 -4.42 -16.65 -8.72
N TRP A 269 -3.80 -16.02 -7.72
CA TRP A 269 -4.45 -15.07 -6.84
C TRP A 269 -3.48 -13.96 -6.43
N ALA A 270 -2.96 -13.25 -7.43
CA ALA A 270 -2.04 -12.15 -7.22
C ALA A 270 -2.72 -11.04 -6.40
N ALA A 271 -1.98 -10.39 -5.52
CA ALA A 271 -2.54 -9.37 -4.63
C ALA A 271 -1.84 -8.03 -4.77
N ASP A 272 -0.76 -7.81 -4.05
CA ASP A 272 -0.17 -6.48 -3.93
C ASP A 272 1.02 -6.31 -4.86
N ILE A 273 1.27 -5.06 -5.26
CA ILE A 273 2.43 -4.65 -6.03
C ILE A 273 3.01 -3.41 -5.34
N LYS A 274 4.33 -3.40 -5.10
CA LYS A 274 5.07 -2.26 -4.53
C LYS A 274 6.33 -2.03 -5.34
N ILE A 275 6.72 -0.77 -5.47
CA ILE A 275 7.99 -0.33 -6.04
C ILE A 275 8.81 0.31 -4.93
N THR A 276 10.12 0.08 -4.92
CA THR A 276 11.05 0.75 -4.01
C THR A 276 11.04 2.26 -4.25
N PRO A 277 11.09 3.12 -3.21
CA PRO A 277 11.35 4.56 -3.33
C PRO A 277 12.39 4.98 -4.37
N ASP A 278 13.51 4.25 -4.51
CA ASP A 278 14.52 4.52 -5.54
C ASP A 278 14.14 4.07 -6.97
N GLY A 279 13.03 3.35 -7.12
CA GLY A 279 12.49 2.85 -8.37
C GLY A 279 13.20 1.65 -8.96
N GLN A 280 14.18 1.06 -8.25
CA GLN A 280 15.02 -0.01 -8.79
C GLN A 280 14.34 -1.38 -8.79
N PHE A 281 13.39 -1.61 -7.87
CA PHE A 281 12.79 -2.92 -7.66
C PHE A 281 11.27 -2.86 -7.53
N ILE A 282 10.59 -3.85 -8.12
CA ILE A 282 9.17 -4.11 -7.94
C ILE A 282 8.97 -5.47 -7.28
N TYR A 283 8.08 -5.54 -6.28
CA TYR A 283 7.69 -6.76 -5.61
C TYR A 283 6.20 -7.02 -5.75
N VAL A 284 5.84 -8.27 -6.01
CA VAL A 284 4.45 -8.72 -6.22
C VAL A 284 4.13 -9.92 -5.34
N THR A 285 2.98 -9.90 -4.66
CA THR A 285 2.51 -11.04 -3.85
C THR A 285 1.59 -11.98 -4.63
N GLU A 286 1.70 -13.28 -4.37
CA GLU A 286 0.79 -14.31 -4.89
C GLU A 286 0.24 -15.15 -3.74
N ARG A 287 -1.08 -15.10 -3.54
CA ARG A 287 -1.74 -15.63 -2.34
C ARG A 287 -1.80 -17.15 -2.32
N THR A 288 -1.95 -17.81 -3.46
CA THR A 288 -2.16 -19.27 -3.52
C THR A 288 -0.88 -20.03 -3.22
N SER A 289 0.23 -19.66 -3.85
CA SER A 289 1.58 -20.20 -3.65
C SER A 289 2.29 -19.63 -2.42
N SER A 290 1.72 -18.58 -1.80
CA SER A 290 2.32 -17.87 -0.65
C SER A 290 3.74 -17.39 -0.94
N THR A 291 3.88 -16.64 -2.04
CA THR A 291 5.17 -16.14 -2.50
C THR A 291 5.17 -14.63 -2.72
N VAL A 292 6.38 -14.05 -2.68
CA VAL A 292 6.67 -12.73 -3.25
C VAL A 292 7.64 -12.93 -4.41
N SER A 293 7.34 -12.34 -5.57
CA SER A 293 8.26 -12.28 -6.71
C SER A 293 8.85 -10.89 -6.84
N GLY A 294 10.15 -10.80 -7.10
CA GLY A 294 10.89 -9.54 -7.23
C GLY A 294 11.39 -9.32 -8.66
N TYR A 295 11.33 -8.08 -9.12
CA TYR A 295 11.76 -7.67 -10.45
C TYR A 295 12.68 -6.46 -10.35
N ARG A 296 13.72 -6.43 -11.17
CA ARG A 296 14.53 -5.24 -11.41
C ARG A 296 13.86 -4.39 -12.48
N VAL A 297 13.83 -3.08 -12.27
CA VAL A 297 13.32 -2.10 -13.21
C VAL A 297 14.49 -1.49 -13.99
N ASP A 298 14.44 -1.56 -15.32
CA ASP A 298 15.37 -0.82 -16.16
C ASP A 298 15.08 0.70 -16.05
N LYS A 299 16.09 1.49 -15.71
CA LYS A 299 15.90 2.92 -15.42
C LYS A 299 15.44 3.72 -16.63
N GLN A 300 15.78 3.32 -17.85
CA GLN A 300 15.47 4.08 -19.05
C GLN A 300 14.09 3.71 -19.59
N SER A 301 13.87 2.42 -19.83
CA SER A 301 12.69 1.86 -20.48
C SER A 301 11.57 1.47 -19.50
N GLY A 302 11.89 1.30 -18.22
CA GLY A 302 10.97 0.77 -17.21
C GLY A 302 10.69 -0.73 -17.35
N GLU A 303 11.38 -1.45 -18.23
CA GLU A 303 11.17 -2.88 -18.39
C GLU A 303 11.57 -3.69 -17.14
N LEU A 304 10.84 -4.77 -16.89
CA LEU A 304 11.05 -5.64 -15.74
C LEU A 304 11.90 -6.87 -16.10
N THR A 305 12.89 -7.16 -15.26
CA THR A 305 13.65 -8.42 -15.28
C THR A 305 13.40 -9.17 -13.98
N LEU A 306 12.90 -10.41 -14.07
CA LEU A 306 12.66 -11.24 -12.88
C LEU A 306 13.99 -11.51 -12.15
N ILE A 307 14.02 -11.20 -10.85
CA ILE A 307 15.14 -11.50 -9.95
C ILE A 307 14.95 -12.90 -9.35
N GLY A 308 13.75 -13.14 -8.81
CA GLY A 308 13.45 -14.38 -8.10
C GLY A 308 12.07 -14.38 -7.46
N SER A 309 11.78 -15.46 -6.76
CA SER A 309 10.55 -15.62 -5.99
C SER A 309 10.84 -16.37 -4.69
N TRP A 310 10.31 -15.86 -3.58
CA TRP A 310 10.58 -16.34 -2.23
C TRP A 310 9.29 -16.78 -1.55
N PRO A 311 9.27 -17.95 -0.87
CA PRO A 311 8.20 -18.31 0.04
C PRO A 311 8.11 -17.30 1.18
N VAL A 312 6.89 -16.89 1.53
CA VAL A 312 6.62 -15.91 2.59
C VAL A 312 5.44 -16.38 3.45
N GLU A 313 4.95 -15.49 4.32
CA GLU A 313 3.78 -15.67 5.17
C GLU A 313 2.57 -16.18 4.35
N LYS A 314 1.82 -17.12 4.93
CA LYS A 314 0.72 -17.81 4.23
C LYS A 314 -0.36 -16.82 3.76
N GLN A 315 -0.70 -16.90 2.48
CA GLN A 315 -1.68 -16.04 1.81
C GLN A 315 -1.32 -14.53 1.91
N PRO A 316 -0.17 -14.10 1.35
CA PRO A 316 0.34 -12.73 1.46
C PRO A 316 -0.55 -11.74 0.70
N ARG A 317 -1.39 -10.99 1.40
CA ARG A 317 -2.32 -10.03 0.78
C ARG A 317 -1.70 -8.65 0.60
N SER A 318 -0.79 -8.25 1.48
CA SER A 318 -0.21 -6.91 1.45
C SER A 318 1.25 -6.92 1.88
N ILE A 319 2.03 -6.10 1.19
CA ILE A 319 3.43 -5.81 1.48
C ILE A 319 3.64 -4.31 1.57
N ALA A 320 4.67 -3.90 2.29
CA ALA A 320 5.12 -2.51 2.28
C ALA A 320 6.64 -2.45 2.40
N ILE A 321 7.22 -1.42 1.79
CA ILE A 321 8.66 -1.18 1.72
C ILE A 321 8.95 0.06 2.56
N ASP A 322 10.01 0.03 3.35
CA ASP A 322 10.45 1.18 4.12
C ASP A 322 10.97 2.30 3.22
N ALA A 323 11.05 3.52 3.76
CA ALA A 323 11.45 4.68 2.97
C ALA A 323 12.95 4.70 2.62
N GLN A 324 13.74 3.71 3.07
CA GLN A 324 15.17 3.59 2.78
C GLN A 324 15.50 2.37 1.89
N ASP A 325 14.49 1.69 1.33
CA ASP A 325 14.67 0.54 0.43
C ASP A 325 15.39 -0.67 1.05
N LYS A 326 15.39 -0.78 2.39
CA LYS A 326 16.10 -1.83 3.13
C LYS A 326 15.21 -2.98 3.54
N TRP A 327 13.94 -2.71 3.81
CA TRP A 327 13.05 -3.63 4.50
C TRP A 327 11.73 -3.76 3.75
N LEU A 328 11.39 -4.99 3.40
CA LEU A 328 10.07 -5.37 2.92
C LEU A 328 9.33 -6.11 4.04
N ILE A 329 8.17 -5.57 4.43
CA ILE A 329 7.29 -6.17 5.43
C ILE A 329 6.15 -6.90 4.74
N VAL A 330 5.89 -8.15 5.14
CA VAL A 330 4.84 -9.00 4.56
C VAL A 330 3.78 -9.32 5.60
N SER A 331 2.52 -9.16 5.21
CA SER A 331 1.34 -9.62 5.96
C SER A 331 0.63 -10.74 5.21
N GLY A 332 0.29 -11.83 5.91
CA GLY A 332 -0.43 -12.98 5.36
C GLY A 332 -1.75 -13.25 6.08
N GLU A 333 -2.84 -13.37 5.33
CA GLU A 333 -4.20 -13.50 5.90
C GLU A 333 -4.37 -14.76 6.75
N LYS A 334 -3.58 -15.81 6.46
CA LYS A 334 -3.58 -17.09 7.17
C LYS A 334 -2.32 -17.32 8.00
N SER A 335 -1.52 -16.28 8.20
CA SER A 335 -0.31 -16.32 9.02
C SER A 335 -0.60 -15.87 10.45
N ALA A 336 0.07 -16.46 11.43
CA ALA A 336 0.07 -16.00 12.81
C ALA A 336 1.11 -14.89 13.07
N VAL A 337 1.94 -14.59 12.07
CA VAL A 337 3.03 -13.63 12.15
C VAL A 337 3.06 -12.73 10.91
N ILE A 338 3.65 -11.55 11.06
CA ILE A 338 4.18 -10.76 9.94
C ILE A 338 5.67 -11.02 9.79
N GLY A 339 6.17 -10.97 8.55
CA GLY A 339 7.58 -11.16 8.24
C GLY A 339 8.27 -9.85 7.89
N SER A 340 9.55 -9.74 8.23
CA SER A 340 10.45 -8.68 7.79
C SER A 340 11.59 -9.27 6.99
N TYR A 341 11.84 -8.70 5.81
CA TYR A 341 12.81 -9.18 4.84
C TYR A 341 13.77 -8.05 4.47
N ALA A 342 15.07 -8.30 4.57
CA ALA A 342 16.09 -7.43 4.00
C ALA A 342 15.99 -7.47 2.48
N ILE A 343 16.04 -6.31 1.85
CA ILE A 343 16.24 -6.14 0.41
C ILE A 343 17.74 -5.99 0.17
N ASP A 344 18.33 -6.88 -0.63
CA ASP A 344 19.71 -6.67 -1.08
C ASP A 344 19.75 -5.45 -2.03
N PRO A 345 20.54 -4.40 -1.74
CA PRO A 345 20.50 -3.16 -2.51
C PRO A 345 21.05 -3.32 -3.92
N ALA A 346 21.89 -4.33 -4.17
CA ALA A 346 22.46 -4.56 -5.49
C ALA A 346 21.55 -5.47 -6.32
N SER A 347 21.14 -6.62 -5.77
CA SER A 347 20.42 -7.67 -6.48
C SER A 347 18.90 -7.54 -6.41
N GLY A 348 18.37 -6.90 -5.36
CA GLY A 348 16.94 -6.86 -5.02
C GLY A 348 16.42 -8.16 -4.41
N GLU A 349 17.31 -9.10 -4.07
CA GLU A 349 16.92 -10.36 -3.45
C GLU A 349 16.38 -10.14 -2.03
N LEU A 350 15.38 -10.94 -1.64
CA LEU A 350 14.80 -10.90 -0.31
C LEU A 350 15.43 -11.94 0.61
N LYS A 351 15.84 -11.51 1.80
CA LYS A 351 16.28 -12.39 2.90
C LYS A 351 15.46 -12.11 4.14
N ARG A 352 14.75 -13.13 4.65
CA ARG A 352 14.02 -13.00 5.92
C ARG A 352 14.99 -12.71 7.07
N VAL A 353 14.70 -11.67 7.86
CA VAL A 353 15.54 -11.25 9.00
C VAL A 353 14.80 -11.31 10.33
N ALA A 354 13.48 -11.16 10.34
CA ALA A 354 12.69 -11.19 11.55
C ALA A 354 11.22 -11.53 11.28
N GLU A 355 10.49 -11.78 12.36
CA GLU A 355 9.05 -11.90 12.39
C GLU A 355 8.49 -11.30 13.68
N ALA A 356 7.19 -10.98 13.67
CA ALA A 356 6.48 -10.53 14.86
C ALA A 356 5.04 -11.09 14.88
N PRO A 357 4.43 -11.30 16.06
CA PRO A 357 3.09 -11.84 16.16
C PRO A 357 2.07 -10.93 15.46
N ALA A 358 1.10 -11.52 14.76
CA ALA A 358 0.02 -10.82 14.08
C ALA A 358 -1.35 -11.19 14.66
N GLY A 359 -2.34 -10.31 14.53
CA GLY A 359 -3.73 -10.67 14.80
C GLY A 359 -4.29 -11.58 13.69
N LYS A 360 -5.47 -12.18 13.95
CA LYS A 360 -6.14 -13.05 12.97
C LYS A 360 -6.62 -12.23 11.77
N GLY A 361 -6.40 -12.76 10.56
CA GLY A 361 -6.79 -12.09 9.32
C GLY A 361 -5.96 -10.83 9.03
N ALA A 362 -4.64 -10.86 9.32
CA ALA A 362 -3.69 -9.81 8.96
C ALA A 362 -3.69 -9.61 7.43
N ASN A 363 -4.12 -8.44 6.96
CA ASN A 363 -4.49 -8.28 5.54
C ASN A 363 -3.98 -6.99 4.88
N TRP A 364 -3.47 -6.05 5.66
CA TRP A 364 -2.91 -4.79 5.16
C TRP A 364 -1.74 -4.37 6.03
N VAL A 365 -0.67 -3.86 5.41
CA VAL A 365 0.48 -3.29 6.12
C VAL A 365 0.75 -1.86 5.61
N THR A 366 1.09 -0.95 6.51
CA THR A 366 1.43 0.44 6.21
C THR A 366 2.54 0.90 7.16
N LEU A 367 3.52 1.63 6.62
CA LEU A 367 4.64 2.19 7.38
C LEU A 367 4.45 3.70 7.56
N ILE A 368 4.86 4.22 8.72
CA ILE A 368 4.95 5.65 9.00
C ILE A 368 6.28 5.91 9.69
N THR A 369 7.08 6.79 9.12
CA THR A 369 8.36 7.23 9.67
C THR A 369 8.19 8.64 10.25
N GLN A 370 8.63 8.84 11.51
CA GLN A 370 8.54 10.11 12.25
C GLN A 370 9.88 10.68 12.65
#